data_AF-A0A0M2GVE6-F1
#
_entry.id   AF-A0A0M2GVE6-F1
#
_cell.length_a   1.000
_cell.length_b   1.000
_cell.length_c   1.000
_cell.angle_alpha   90.00
_cell.angle_beta   90.00
_cell.angle_gamma   90.00
#
_symmetry.space_group_name_H-M   'P 1'
#
loop_
_entity.id
_entity.type
_entity.pdbx_description
1 polymer ?
#
loop_
_entity_poly.entity_id
_entity_poly.type
_entity_poly.pdbx_seq_one_letter_code
_entity_poly.pdbx_strand_id
1 'polypeptide(L)'
;MTTTFTRDARSEDHDDEVVDALTIGRRIRQLRTDRGMTLEELATAVERAPSQLSMIENGRREPRLTLLQSIARALGTTLDALLESEPLDERSTLEIQLERAMRGQTYQALGIAPFRIGKTVPTEALRAMLALQGEIERLRDERAATPEEARRANVALRRLMRTQNNYFADLEGHARRILDAVDHPGGPLTQRTASDIAAHLGFTLHYVADLPQTTRSVADIKNGRLYLSSRLASKGDPRTAVLQALSSRILGHTEPTSYAEFLRQRVETNYLTGALLIPEAHVVPFLQDAKSDRAISIEDLRDAYSVSYETAAHRFTNLATMHLGIPVHFLKVHESGTITKAYENDDVNFPTDRLGSIEGQMCCRKWTSRVVFDEDDHFNPYYQYTDTGNGTYWCTARVELSSEGAHSVSVGVRFDDTKWFLGRDTQNRGVSKHSVEACCRRAPADLEASWRENSWPNVRTPRTLLATLPTGAFPGVDTTDVYEFLEAHAPR
;
A
#
# COMPACT_ATOMS: atom_id res chain seq x y z
N MET A 1 -40.98 -7.34 -45.81
CA MET A 1 -39.69 -7.70 -46.41
C MET A 1 -38.64 -6.78 -45.82
N THR A 2 -37.86 -7.30 -44.89
CA THR A 2 -36.39 -7.19 -44.75
C THR A 2 -36.06 -7.82 -43.39
N THR A 3 -35.48 -9.01 -43.47
CA THR A 3 -35.12 -9.90 -42.38
C THR A 3 -33.77 -9.45 -41.82
N THR A 4 -33.59 -9.28 -40.51
CA THR A 4 -32.24 -9.29 -39.92
C THR A 4 -32.29 -9.83 -38.49
N PHE A 5 -31.48 -10.88 -38.31
CA PHE A 5 -31.28 -11.71 -37.14
C PHE A 5 -30.90 -10.93 -35.87
N THR A 6 -31.63 -11.16 -34.77
CA THR A 6 -31.19 -10.80 -33.42
C THR A 6 -30.35 -11.96 -32.89
N ARG A 7 -29.03 -11.77 -32.88
CA ARG A 7 -28.05 -12.73 -32.38
C ARG A 7 -27.96 -12.56 -30.86
N ASP A 8 -28.47 -13.57 -30.15
CA ASP A 8 -28.31 -13.76 -28.71
C ASP A 8 -26.80 -13.88 -28.43
N ALA A 9 -26.23 -12.92 -27.71
CA ALA A 9 -24.82 -12.89 -27.31
C ALA A 9 -24.74 -12.95 -25.79
N ARG A 10 -25.00 -14.15 -25.25
CA ARG A 10 -24.39 -14.57 -23.99
C ARG A 10 -22.93 -14.92 -24.29
N SER A 11 -22.03 -13.95 -24.12
CA SER A 11 -20.61 -14.24 -23.98
C SER A 11 -20.41 -14.77 -22.56
N GLU A 12 -20.54 -16.09 -22.41
CA GLU A 12 -19.86 -16.80 -21.34
C GLU A 12 -18.36 -16.55 -21.57
N ASP A 13 -17.73 -15.78 -20.67
CA ASP A 13 -16.28 -15.71 -20.54
C ASP A 13 -15.80 -17.11 -20.15
N HIS A 14 -15.62 -17.96 -21.15
CA HIS A 14 -14.69 -19.06 -21.04
C HIS A 14 -13.32 -18.39 -21.03
N ASP A 15 -12.66 -18.38 -19.88
CA ASP A 15 -11.22 -18.20 -19.81
C ASP A 15 -10.61 -19.17 -20.83
N ASP A 16 -10.21 -18.64 -21.99
CA ASP A 16 -9.39 -19.35 -22.95
C ASP A 16 -8.04 -19.57 -22.27
N GLU A 17 -7.95 -20.67 -21.50
CA GLU A 17 -6.71 -21.27 -21.04
C GLU A 17 -5.83 -21.46 -22.28
N VAL A 18 -4.87 -20.57 -22.49
CA VAL A 18 -3.83 -20.77 -23.49
C VAL A 18 -3.09 -22.05 -23.09
N VAL A 19 -3.41 -23.15 -23.78
CA VAL A 19 -2.85 -24.47 -23.51
C VAL A 19 -1.33 -24.38 -23.69
N ASP A 20 -0.62 -24.37 -22.57
CA ASP A 20 0.84 -24.24 -22.50
C ASP A 20 1.52 -25.37 -23.32
N ALA A 21 2.52 -25.00 -24.12
CA ALA A 21 3.32 -25.92 -24.94
C ALA A 21 3.92 -27.08 -24.13
N LEU A 22 4.18 -26.86 -22.84
CA LEU A 22 4.64 -27.91 -21.92
C LEU A 22 3.55 -28.95 -21.64
N THR A 23 2.31 -28.51 -21.41
CA THR A 23 1.14 -29.39 -21.19
C THR A 23 0.89 -30.27 -22.41
N ILE A 24 0.89 -29.67 -23.60
CA ILE A 24 0.72 -30.38 -24.87
C ILE A 24 1.84 -31.42 -25.07
N GLY A 25 3.08 -31.03 -24.79
CA GLY A 25 4.24 -31.93 -24.88
C GLY A 25 4.12 -33.16 -23.96
N ARG A 26 3.65 -32.97 -22.73
CA ARG A 26 3.46 -34.07 -21.77
C ARG A 26 2.30 -34.98 -22.15
N ARG A 27 1.21 -34.44 -22.70
CA ARG A 27 0.09 -35.23 -23.23
C ARG A 27 0.51 -36.14 -24.37
N ILE A 28 1.29 -35.61 -25.32
CA ILE A 28 1.88 -36.39 -26.42
C ILE A 28 2.72 -37.55 -25.85
N ARG A 29 3.55 -37.28 -24.85
CA ARG A 29 4.39 -38.29 -24.21
C ARG A 29 3.58 -39.36 -23.48
N GLN A 30 2.51 -38.98 -22.79
CA GLN A 30 1.62 -39.91 -22.09
C GLN A 30 0.95 -40.85 -23.10
N LEU A 31 0.24 -40.31 -24.09
CA LEU A 31 -0.45 -41.10 -25.12
C LEU A 31 0.50 -41.99 -25.94
N ARG A 32 1.73 -41.53 -26.17
CA ARG A 32 2.77 -42.35 -26.79
C ARG A 32 3.14 -43.54 -25.90
N THR A 33 3.33 -43.30 -24.60
CA THR A 33 3.74 -44.33 -23.65
C THR A 33 2.62 -45.33 -23.36
N ASP A 34 1.37 -44.87 -23.29
CA ASP A 34 0.18 -45.73 -23.11
C ASP A 34 -0.02 -46.69 -24.29
N ARG A 35 0.41 -46.28 -25.50
CA ARG A 35 0.46 -47.14 -26.69
C ARG A 35 1.71 -48.01 -26.79
N GLY A 36 2.62 -47.94 -25.82
CA GLY A 36 3.88 -48.67 -25.85
C GLY A 36 4.87 -48.20 -26.92
N MET A 37 4.65 -47.04 -27.53
CA MET A 37 5.51 -46.52 -28.61
C MET A 37 6.78 -45.87 -28.05
N THR A 38 7.91 -46.11 -28.71
CA THR A 38 9.17 -45.39 -28.45
C THR A 38 9.15 -44.00 -29.09
N LEU A 39 10.02 -43.10 -28.61
CA LEU A 39 10.16 -41.76 -29.19
C LEU A 39 10.58 -41.83 -30.67
N GLU A 40 11.41 -42.81 -31.03
CA GLU A 40 11.88 -43.05 -32.41
C GLU A 40 10.75 -43.54 -33.31
N GLU A 41 9.89 -44.43 -32.80
CA GLU A 41 8.71 -44.91 -33.54
C GLU A 41 7.71 -43.78 -33.81
N LEU A 42 7.42 -42.93 -32.81
CA LEU A 42 6.55 -41.78 -33.03
C LEU A 42 7.18 -40.77 -34.01
N ALA A 43 8.48 -40.48 -33.85
CA ALA A 43 9.20 -39.58 -34.74
C ALA A 43 9.20 -40.06 -36.19
N THR A 44 9.36 -41.38 -36.40
CA THR A 44 9.27 -42.02 -37.71
C THR A 44 7.85 -41.91 -38.29
N ALA A 45 6.83 -42.19 -37.47
CA ALA A 45 5.42 -42.11 -37.89
C ALA A 45 4.95 -40.70 -38.30
N VAL A 46 5.62 -39.65 -37.81
CA VAL A 46 5.34 -38.25 -38.19
C VAL A 46 6.40 -37.63 -39.09
N GLU A 47 7.34 -38.43 -39.61
CA GLU A 47 8.43 -38.01 -40.50
C GLU A 47 9.29 -36.86 -39.94
N ARG A 48 9.67 -36.97 -38.66
CA ARG A 48 10.51 -35.98 -37.97
C ARG A 48 11.70 -36.63 -37.29
N ALA A 49 12.72 -35.80 -37.03
CA ALA A 49 13.86 -36.23 -36.23
C ALA A 49 13.43 -36.51 -34.78
N PRO A 50 13.93 -37.58 -34.12
CA PRO A 50 13.65 -37.87 -32.72
C PRO A 50 13.99 -36.70 -31.77
N SER A 51 15.03 -35.93 -32.10
CA SER A 51 15.42 -34.72 -31.36
C SER A 51 14.34 -33.63 -31.39
N GLN A 52 13.61 -33.50 -32.51
CA GLN A 52 12.54 -32.53 -32.66
C GLN A 52 11.32 -32.91 -31.82
N LEU A 53 10.95 -34.20 -31.80
CA LEU A 53 9.88 -34.72 -30.94
C LEU A 53 10.25 -34.61 -29.46
N SER A 54 11.51 -34.86 -29.10
CA SER A 54 12.01 -34.66 -27.73
C SER A 54 11.86 -33.20 -27.26
N MET A 55 12.14 -32.23 -28.12
CA MET A 55 11.98 -30.81 -27.78
C MET A 55 10.51 -30.43 -27.58
N ILE A 56 9.60 -31.04 -28.34
CA ILE A 56 8.16 -30.84 -28.23
C ILE A 56 7.63 -31.49 -26.95
N GLU A 57 7.98 -32.77 -26.67
CA GLU A 57 7.54 -33.48 -25.47
C GLU A 57 7.98 -32.85 -24.14
N ASN A 58 9.04 -32.02 -24.18
CA ASN A 58 9.57 -31.31 -23.02
C ASN A 58 9.23 -29.81 -23.00
N GLY A 59 8.30 -29.36 -23.85
CA GLY A 59 7.84 -27.97 -23.89
C GLY A 59 8.95 -26.96 -24.22
N ARG A 60 10.03 -27.39 -24.88
CA ARG A 60 11.12 -26.51 -25.33
C ARG A 60 10.88 -25.92 -26.71
N ARG A 61 9.90 -26.44 -27.45
CA ARG A 61 9.54 -25.98 -28.78
C ARG A 61 8.04 -26.16 -29.02
N GLU A 62 7.38 -25.08 -29.41
CA GLU A 62 6.00 -25.12 -29.83
C GLU A 62 5.85 -25.83 -31.19
N PRO A 63 5.03 -26.88 -31.28
CA PRO A 63 4.73 -27.55 -32.54
C PRO A 63 3.75 -26.71 -33.38
N ARG A 64 3.96 -26.69 -34.70
CA ARG A 64 2.97 -26.11 -35.62
C ARG A 64 1.72 -26.97 -35.66
N LEU A 65 0.56 -26.35 -35.93
CA LEU A 65 -0.73 -27.03 -36.04
C LEU A 65 -0.70 -28.27 -36.96
N THR A 66 0.00 -28.17 -38.09
CA THR A 66 0.16 -29.29 -39.04
C THR A 66 0.90 -30.48 -38.44
N LEU A 67 1.90 -30.23 -37.58
CA LEU A 67 2.64 -31.28 -36.89
C LEU A 67 1.81 -31.89 -35.76
N LEU A 68 1.04 -31.08 -35.03
CA LEU A 68 0.11 -31.59 -34.01
C LEU A 68 -0.94 -32.52 -34.61
N GLN A 69 -1.50 -32.18 -35.78
CA GLN A 69 -2.42 -33.04 -36.51
C GLN A 69 -1.78 -34.37 -36.93
N SER A 70 -0.53 -34.36 -37.39
CA SER A 70 0.21 -35.59 -37.71
C SER A 70 0.45 -36.44 -36.47
N ILE A 71 0.81 -35.82 -35.34
CA ILE A 71 1.01 -36.50 -34.06
C ILE A 71 -0.30 -37.11 -33.56
N ALA A 72 -1.43 -36.40 -33.64
CA ALA A 72 -2.75 -36.92 -33.30
C ALA A 72 -3.09 -38.18 -34.11
N ARG A 73 -2.89 -38.15 -35.44
CA ARG A 73 -3.13 -39.32 -36.29
C ARG A 73 -2.22 -40.50 -35.96
N ALA A 74 -0.92 -40.26 -35.75
CA ALA A 74 0.04 -41.30 -35.39
C ALA A 74 -0.28 -41.93 -34.03
N LEU A 75 -0.77 -41.11 -33.09
CA LEU A 75 -1.25 -41.54 -31.79
C LEU A 75 -2.75 -41.89 -31.82
N GLY A 76 -3.38 -42.15 -32.97
CA GLY A 76 -4.78 -42.57 -33.07
C GLY A 76 -5.77 -41.79 -32.19
N THR A 77 -5.61 -40.47 -32.10
CA THR A 77 -6.42 -39.55 -31.29
C THR A 77 -6.84 -38.34 -32.13
N THR A 78 -7.71 -37.46 -31.61
CA THR A 78 -8.09 -36.20 -32.27
C THR A 78 -7.16 -35.07 -31.87
N LEU A 79 -7.13 -33.99 -32.67
CA LEU A 79 -6.43 -32.77 -32.29
C LEU A 79 -7.05 -32.17 -31.02
N ASP A 80 -8.38 -32.20 -30.91
CA ASP A 80 -9.10 -31.72 -29.73
C ASP A 80 -8.68 -32.51 -28.48
N ALA A 81 -8.52 -33.84 -28.54
CA ALA A 81 -8.05 -34.64 -27.41
C ALA A 81 -6.57 -34.42 -27.02
N LEU A 82 -5.76 -33.80 -27.89
CA LEU A 82 -4.41 -33.33 -27.55
C LEU A 82 -4.41 -31.94 -26.89
N LEU A 83 -5.47 -31.17 -27.12
CA LEU A 83 -5.66 -29.80 -26.61
C LEU A 83 -6.60 -29.75 -25.40
N GLU A 84 -7.47 -30.75 -25.22
CA GLU A 84 -8.42 -30.88 -24.11
C GLU A 84 -7.71 -31.15 -22.79
N SER A 85 -8.19 -30.45 -21.75
CA SER A 85 -7.79 -30.51 -20.36
C SER A 85 -8.26 -31.80 -19.65
N GLU A 86 -8.16 -32.97 -20.29
CA GLU A 86 -8.32 -34.24 -19.57
C GLU A 86 -7.22 -34.34 -18.50
N PRO A 87 -7.54 -34.70 -17.24
CA PRO A 87 -6.57 -34.71 -16.17
C PRO A 87 -5.42 -35.66 -16.51
N LEU A 88 -4.21 -35.10 -16.61
CA LEU A 88 -2.97 -35.86 -16.67
C LEU A 88 -2.88 -36.78 -15.45
N ASP A 89 -2.12 -37.87 -15.55
CA ASP A 89 -1.88 -38.70 -14.38
C ASP A 89 -1.24 -37.88 -13.24
N GLU A 90 -1.52 -38.27 -12.00
CA GLU A 90 -1.10 -37.52 -10.81
C GLU A 90 0.39 -37.16 -10.85
N ARG A 91 1.21 -38.11 -11.33
CA ARG A 91 2.63 -37.92 -11.47
C ARG A 91 2.98 -36.84 -12.50
N SER A 92 2.43 -36.88 -13.72
CA SER A 92 2.73 -35.84 -14.73
C SER A 92 2.28 -34.46 -14.28
N THR A 93 1.19 -34.37 -13.52
CA THR A 93 0.74 -33.11 -12.91
C THR A 93 1.79 -32.55 -11.96
N LEU A 94 2.33 -33.38 -11.07
CA LEU A 94 3.40 -32.98 -10.14
C LEU A 94 4.70 -32.62 -10.87
N GLU A 95 5.05 -33.35 -11.93
CA GLU A 95 6.24 -33.03 -12.75
C GLU A 95 6.12 -31.67 -13.44
N ILE A 96 4.93 -31.33 -13.96
CA ILE A 96 4.67 -30.02 -14.58
C ILE A 96 4.74 -28.89 -13.55
N GLN A 97 4.09 -29.06 -12.39
CA GLN A 97 4.12 -28.06 -11.32
C GLN A 97 5.56 -27.78 -10.87
N LEU A 98 6.37 -28.84 -10.68
CA LEU A 98 7.76 -28.68 -10.26
C LEU A 98 8.62 -28.05 -11.35
N GLU A 99 8.43 -28.42 -12.62
CA GLU A 99 9.16 -27.77 -13.72
C GLU A 99 8.81 -26.28 -13.88
N ARG A 100 7.54 -25.91 -13.65
CA ARG A 100 7.12 -24.51 -13.61
C ARG A 100 7.78 -23.77 -12.44
N ALA A 101 7.78 -24.37 -11.25
CA ALA A 101 8.44 -23.84 -10.06
C ALA A 101 9.95 -23.60 -10.29
N MET A 102 10.62 -24.54 -10.95
CA MET A 102 12.05 -24.45 -11.27
C MET A 102 12.38 -23.35 -12.28
N ARG A 103 11.42 -22.97 -13.14
CA ARG A 103 11.54 -21.81 -14.03
C ARG A 103 11.15 -20.50 -13.36
N GLY A 104 10.45 -20.58 -12.23
CA GLY A 104 9.96 -19.44 -11.47
C GLY A 104 11.06 -18.61 -10.80
N GLN A 105 10.68 -17.40 -10.36
CA GLN A 105 11.60 -16.41 -9.80
C GLN A 105 12.23 -16.87 -8.47
N THR A 106 11.55 -17.71 -7.68
CA THR A 106 12.03 -18.24 -6.40
C THR A 106 13.28 -19.12 -6.58
N TYR A 107 13.27 -20.03 -7.56
CA TYR A 107 14.44 -20.88 -7.87
C TYR A 107 15.64 -20.06 -8.34
N GLN A 108 15.39 -19.06 -9.19
CA GLN A 108 16.43 -18.17 -9.70
C GLN A 108 17.04 -17.32 -8.59
N ALA A 109 16.21 -16.75 -7.70
CA ALA A 109 16.66 -15.90 -6.60
C ALA A 109 17.49 -16.68 -5.56
N LEU A 110 17.19 -17.95 -5.33
CA LEU A 110 17.96 -18.84 -4.45
C LEU A 110 19.23 -19.40 -5.11
N GLY A 111 19.47 -19.08 -6.38
CA GLY A 111 20.64 -19.58 -7.14
C GLY A 111 20.60 -21.09 -7.38
N ILE A 112 19.42 -21.71 -7.33
CA ILE A 112 19.28 -23.16 -7.52
C ILE A 112 19.23 -23.46 -9.02
N ALA A 113 20.17 -24.28 -9.50
CA ALA A 113 20.20 -24.69 -10.89
C ALA A 113 19.01 -25.60 -11.23
N PRO A 114 18.28 -25.34 -12.33
CA PRO A 114 17.22 -26.22 -12.78
C PRO A 114 17.81 -27.56 -13.25
N PHE A 115 17.20 -28.66 -12.82
CA PHE A 115 17.55 -30.03 -13.18
C PHE A 115 16.44 -30.70 -14.01
N ARG A 116 16.73 -31.90 -14.55
CA ARG A 116 15.71 -32.74 -15.20
C ARG A 116 15.11 -33.72 -14.22
N ILE A 117 13.79 -33.84 -14.21
CA ILE A 117 13.09 -34.85 -13.42
C ILE A 117 13.27 -36.21 -14.11
N GLY A 118 14.03 -37.11 -13.45
CA GLY A 118 14.26 -38.47 -13.93
C GLY A 118 13.10 -39.40 -13.59
N LYS A 119 12.90 -40.46 -14.40
CA LYS A 119 11.89 -41.50 -14.12
C LYS A 119 12.10 -42.23 -12.79
N THR A 120 13.32 -42.20 -12.25
CA THR A 120 13.72 -42.82 -10.98
C THR A 120 13.31 -42.01 -9.75
N VAL A 121 12.87 -40.74 -9.93
CA VAL A 121 12.43 -39.90 -8.81
C VAL A 121 11.07 -40.40 -8.32
N PRO A 122 10.90 -40.81 -7.05
CA PRO A 122 9.61 -41.26 -6.52
C PRO A 122 8.57 -40.13 -6.49
N THR A 123 7.29 -40.47 -6.66
CA THR A 123 6.19 -39.47 -6.62
C THR A 123 6.14 -38.73 -5.28
N GLU A 124 6.44 -39.41 -4.16
CA GLU A 124 6.51 -38.78 -2.84
C GLU A 124 7.61 -37.72 -2.74
N ALA A 125 8.73 -37.89 -3.46
CA ALA A 125 9.78 -36.88 -3.50
C ALA A 125 9.31 -35.63 -4.26
N LEU A 126 8.53 -35.80 -5.35
CA LEU A 126 7.93 -34.68 -6.07
C LEU A 126 6.94 -33.90 -5.20
N ARG A 127 6.05 -34.61 -4.48
CA ARG A 127 5.14 -33.97 -3.52
C ARG A 127 5.90 -33.22 -2.43
N ALA A 128 6.94 -33.82 -1.85
CA ALA A 128 7.74 -33.18 -0.82
C ALA A 128 8.46 -31.92 -1.33
N MET A 129 9.00 -31.95 -2.55
CA MET A 129 9.64 -30.78 -3.18
C MET A 129 8.65 -29.64 -3.41
N LEU A 130 7.44 -29.94 -3.90
CA LEU A 130 6.38 -28.96 -4.10
C LEU A 130 5.85 -28.40 -2.78
N ALA A 131 5.66 -29.25 -1.76
CA ALA A 131 5.29 -28.82 -0.42
C ALA A 131 6.35 -27.89 0.18
N LEU A 132 7.63 -28.22 0.01
CA LEU A 132 8.74 -27.38 0.45
C LEU A 132 8.78 -26.05 -0.31
N GLN A 133 8.54 -26.05 -1.62
CA GLN A 133 8.43 -24.81 -2.39
C GLN A 133 7.29 -23.93 -1.88
N GLY A 134 6.09 -24.50 -1.68
CA GLY A 134 4.94 -23.77 -1.15
C GLY A 134 5.23 -23.20 0.25
N GLU A 135 5.95 -23.95 1.09
CA GLU A 135 6.38 -23.46 2.41
C GLU A 135 7.44 -22.37 2.31
N ILE A 136 8.36 -22.45 1.35
CA ILE A 136 9.33 -21.39 1.08
C ILE A 136 8.61 -20.13 0.59
N GLU A 137 7.63 -20.24 -0.29
CA GLU A 137 6.81 -19.11 -0.76
C GLU A 137 6.02 -18.50 0.40
N ARG A 138 5.34 -19.33 1.21
CA ARG A 138 4.66 -18.91 2.43
C ARG A 138 5.58 -18.18 3.39
N LEU A 139 6.77 -18.73 3.68
CA LEU A 139 7.79 -18.09 4.53
C LEU A 139 8.35 -16.82 3.90
N ARG A 140 8.40 -16.73 2.57
CA ARG A 140 8.84 -15.52 1.86
C ARG A 140 7.77 -14.45 1.92
N ASP A 141 6.50 -14.80 1.84
CA ASP A 141 5.38 -13.87 1.99
C ASP A 141 5.29 -13.38 3.44
N GLU A 142 5.50 -14.28 4.41
CA GLU A 142 5.67 -13.93 5.82
C GLU A 142 6.90 -13.03 6.06
N ARG A 143 7.99 -13.22 5.30
CA ARG A 143 9.20 -12.38 5.35
C ARG A 143 9.15 -11.13 4.46
N ALA A 144 8.26 -11.04 3.48
CA ALA A 144 8.03 -9.83 2.67
C ALA A 144 7.48 -8.70 3.54
N ALA A 145 6.91 -9.06 4.70
CA ALA A 145 6.60 -8.17 5.81
C ALA A 145 7.83 -7.85 6.70
N THR A 146 9.07 -7.97 6.22
CA THR A 146 10.23 -7.53 7.02
C THR A 146 10.19 -6.01 7.20
N PRO A 147 10.55 -5.50 8.40
CA PRO A 147 10.66 -4.06 8.65
C PRO A 147 11.57 -3.33 7.65
N GLU A 148 12.55 -4.03 7.08
CA GLU A 148 13.51 -3.47 6.11
C GLU A 148 12.91 -3.25 4.72
N GLU A 149 12.21 -4.24 4.17
CA GLU A 149 11.49 -4.09 2.90
C GLU A 149 10.41 -3.00 3.02
N ALA A 150 9.72 -2.98 4.16
CA ALA A 150 8.74 -1.96 4.46
C ALA A 150 9.33 -0.55 4.50
N ARG A 151 10.50 -0.38 5.12
CA ARG A 151 11.23 0.90 5.14
C ARG A 151 11.64 1.33 3.73
N ARG A 152 12.22 0.42 2.93
CA ARG A 152 12.65 0.75 1.55
C ARG A 152 11.48 1.16 0.66
N ALA A 153 10.36 0.45 0.76
CA ALA A 153 9.14 0.77 0.02
C ALA A 153 8.57 2.14 0.43
N ASN A 154 8.55 2.47 1.72
CA ASN A 154 8.12 3.79 2.21
C ASN A 154 9.05 4.91 1.69
N VAL A 155 10.37 4.71 1.73
CA VAL A 155 11.34 5.69 1.20
C VAL A 155 11.15 5.90 -0.29
N ALA A 156 10.98 4.83 -1.08
CA ALA A 156 10.73 4.92 -2.51
C ALA A 156 9.41 5.66 -2.82
N LEU A 157 8.33 5.32 -2.10
CA LEU A 157 7.02 5.95 -2.25
C LEU A 157 7.08 7.46 -1.95
N ARG A 158 7.79 7.88 -0.90
CA ARG A 158 7.97 9.30 -0.60
C ARG A 158 8.75 10.04 -1.66
N ARG A 159 9.81 9.43 -2.20
CA ARG A 159 10.55 10.00 -3.34
C ARG A 159 9.62 10.23 -4.53
N LEU A 160 8.78 9.25 -4.86
CA LEU A 160 7.78 9.38 -5.91
C LEU A 160 6.82 10.54 -5.63
N MET A 161 6.23 10.57 -4.43
CA MET A 161 5.33 11.65 -4.01
C MET A 161 6.01 13.02 -4.16
N ARG A 162 7.24 13.16 -3.67
CA ARG A 162 8.01 14.40 -3.77
C ARG A 162 8.28 14.82 -5.22
N THR A 163 8.67 13.88 -6.09
CA THR A 163 8.90 14.17 -7.51
C THR A 163 7.66 14.63 -8.26
N GLN A 164 6.47 14.22 -7.80
CA GLN A 164 5.19 14.58 -8.39
C GLN A 164 4.49 15.70 -7.62
N ASN A 165 5.19 16.38 -6.70
CA ASN A 165 4.60 17.38 -5.81
C ASN A 165 3.36 16.89 -5.05
N ASN A 166 3.33 15.59 -4.76
CA ASN A 166 2.24 14.86 -4.12
C ASN A 166 0.89 15.06 -4.82
N TYR A 167 0.93 15.27 -6.13
CA TYR A 167 -0.22 15.47 -7.00
C TYR A 167 -0.28 14.38 -8.07
N PHE A 168 -1.42 13.71 -8.17
CA PHE A 168 -1.64 12.59 -9.09
C PHE A 168 -2.80 12.93 -10.04
N ALA A 169 -2.45 13.54 -11.18
CA ALA A 169 -3.43 14.03 -12.16
C ALA A 169 -4.43 12.97 -12.62
N ASP A 170 -3.98 11.71 -12.79
CA ASP A 170 -4.84 10.61 -13.20
C ASP A 170 -5.93 10.33 -12.14
N LEU A 171 -5.57 10.35 -10.86
CA LEU A 171 -6.51 10.15 -9.75
C LEU A 171 -7.49 11.31 -9.63
N GLU A 172 -7.06 12.55 -9.87
CA GLU A 172 -7.96 13.71 -9.97
C GLU A 172 -8.95 13.55 -11.14
N GLY A 173 -8.48 13.03 -12.27
CA GLY A 173 -9.31 12.70 -13.43
C GLY A 173 -10.33 11.59 -13.13
N HIS A 174 -9.99 10.61 -12.30
CA HIS A 174 -10.95 9.62 -11.79
C HIS A 174 -11.99 10.26 -10.85
N ALA A 175 -11.55 11.08 -9.91
CA ALA A 175 -12.45 11.77 -8.99
C ALA A 175 -13.45 12.65 -9.74
N ARG A 176 -12.97 13.46 -10.69
CA ARG A 176 -13.82 14.33 -11.53
C ARG A 176 -14.87 13.53 -12.30
N ARG A 177 -14.48 12.46 -13.01
CA ARG A 177 -15.42 11.62 -13.76
C ARG A 177 -16.53 11.02 -12.88
N ILE A 178 -16.18 10.58 -11.67
CA ILE A 178 -17.16 10.00 -10.74
C ILE A 178 -18.11 11.07 -10.20
N LEU A 179 -17.58 12.25 -9.84
CA LEU A 179 -18.38 13.36 -9.33
C LEU A 179 -19.31 13.95 -10.40
N ASP A 180 -18.84 14.05 -11.64
CA ASP A 180 -19.64 14.47 -12.80
C ASP A 180 -20.77 13.45 -13.08
N ALA A 181 -20.49 12.16 -12.96
CA ALA A 181 -21.46 11.10 -13.21
C ALA A 181 -22.60 11.02 -12.17
N VAL A 182 -22.42 11.63 -10.99
CA VAL A 182 -23.47 11.78 -9.96
C VAL A 182 -24.01 13.21 -9.87
N ASP A 183 -23.70 14.06 -10.85
CA ASP A 183 -24.09 15.46 -10.90
C ASP A 183 -23.78 16.23 -9.61
N HIS A 184 -22.58 16.01 -9.02
CA HIS A 184 -22.21 16.64 -7.75
C HIS A 184 -22.16 18.17 -7.89
N PRO A 185 -22.98 18.93 -7.14
CA PRO A 185 -23.12 20.38 -7.32
C PRO A 185 -21.91 21.18 -6.81
N GLY A 186 -20.94 20.51 -6.18
CA GLY A 186 -19.79 21.13 -5.52
C GLY A 186 -19.95 21.29 -4.01
N GLY A 187 -18.86 21.71 -3.37
CA GLY A 187 -18.78 21.80 -1.91
C GLY A 187 -18.70 20.43 -1.21
N PRO A 188 -19.09 20.34 0.09
CA PRO A 188 -18.94 19.14 0.91
C PRO A 188 -19.74 17.97 0.34
N LEU A 189 -19.10 16.81 0.25
CA LEU A 189 -19.75 15.57 -0.19
C LEU A 189 -20.74 15.07 0.87
N THR A 190 -22.01 14.89 0.53
CA THR A 190 -23.02 14.41 1.49
C THR A 190 -23.02 12.89 1.59
N GLN A 191 -23.57 12.31 2.67
CA GLN A 191 -23.77 10.86 2.76
C GLN A 191 -24.67 10.32 1.63
N ARG A 192 -25.63 11.14 1.16
CA ARG A 192 -26.46 10.82 0.00
C ARG A 192 -25.61 10.69 -1.26
N THR A 193 -24.76 11.69 -1.54
CA THR A 193 -23.83 11.65 -2.67
C THR A 193 -22.90 10.44 -2.60
N ALA A 194 -22.38 10.08 -1.42
CA ALA A 194 -21.59 8.85 -1.26
C ALA A 194 -22.38 7.59 -1.63
N SER A 195 -23.67 7.56 -1.32
CA SER A 195 -24.59 6.47 -1.71
C SER A 195 -24.89 6.48 -3.21
N ASP A 196 -25.04 7.66 -3.81
CA ASP A 196 -25.25 7.82 -5.25
C ASP A 196 -24.01 7.35 -6.04
N ILE A 197 -22.80 7.62 -5.53
CA ILE A 197 -21.54 7.08 -6.09
C ILE A 197 -21.52 5.54 -5.99
N ALA A 198 -21.91 4.98 -4.85
CA ALA A 198 -21.99 3.53 -4.69
C ALA A 198 -22.99 2.91 -5.69
N ALA A 199 -24.16 3.52 -5.84
CA ALA A 199 -25.19 3.07 -6.78
C ALA A 199 -24.72 3.17 -8.24
N HIS A 200 -24.03 4.24 -8.61
CA HIS A 200 -23.43 4.41 -9.93
C HIS A 200 -22.41 3.31 -10.25
N LEU A 201 -21.67 2.83 -9.24
CA LEU A 201 -20.73 1.71 -9.35
C LEU A 201 -21.39 0.33 -9.26
N GLY A 202 -22.73 0.25 -9.15
CA GLY A 202 -23.48 -0.99 -9.07
C GLY A 202 -23.52 -1.62 -7.67
N PHE A 203 -23.28 -0.84 -6.62
CA PHE A 203 -23.29 -1.31 -5.24
C PHE A 203 -24.45 -0.75 -4.43
N THR A 204 -25.01 -1.60 -3.57
CA THR A 204 -25.91 -1.21 -2.48
C THR A 204 -25.16 -1.24 -1.15
N LEU A 205 -25.40 -0.26 -0.28
CA LEU A 205 -24.71 -0.14 1.01
C LEU A 205 -25.47 -0.92 2.10
N HIS A 206 -24.75 -1.76 2.87
CA HIS A 206 -25.30 -2.58 3.95
C HIS A 206 -24.48 -2.41 5.23
N TYR A 207 -25.10 -1.91 6.29
CA TYR A 207 -24.44 -1.80 7.60
C TYR A 207 -24.71 -3.05 8.44
N VAL A 208 -23.64 -3.73 8.87
CA VAL A 208 -23.71 -4.99 9.63
C VAL A 208 -22.87 -4.93 10.91
N ALA A 209 -23.27 -5.67 11.94
CA ALA A 209 -22.63 -5.65 13.26
C ALA A 209 -21.52 -6.69 13.42
N ASP A 210 -21.48 -7.67 12.53
CA ASP A 210 -20.72 -8.92 12.58
C ASP A 210 -19.62 -9.03 11.51
N LEU A 211 -19.20 -7.90 10.93
CA LEU A 211 -18.00 -7.86 10.09
C LEU A 211 -16.78 -8.41 10.87
N PRO A 212 -15.92 -9.23 10.21
CA PRO A 212 -14.69 -9.71 10.82
C PRO A 212 -13.86 -8.55 11.38
N GLN A 213 -13.33 -8.70 12.60
CA GLN A 213 -12.66 -7.60 13.30
C GLN A 213 -11.42 -7.05 12.58
N THR A 214 -10.81 -7.84 11.70
CA THR A 214 -9.65 -7.47 10.89
C THR A 214 -10.01 -6.68 9.63
N THR A 215 -11.31 -6.59 9.29
CA THR A 215 -11.78 -6.03 8.02
C THR A 215 -12.63 -4.78 8.25
N ARG A 216 -12.34 -3.70 7.52
CA ARG A 216 -13.09 -2.43 7.63
C ARG A 216 -14.38 -2.44 6.79
N SER A 217 -14.34 -3.09 5.64
CA SER A 217 -15.44 -3.19 4.68
C SER A 217 -15.27 -4.43 3.81
N VAL A 218 -16.38 -5.01 3.32
CA VAL A 218 -16.36 -6.14 2.38
C VAL A 218 -17.20 -5.78 1.16
N ALA A 219 -16.61 -5.83 -0.03
CA ALA A 219 -17.33 -5.66 -1.29
C ALA A 219 -17.66 -7.04 -1.90
N ASP A 220 -18.94 -7.36 -1.96
CA ASP A 220 -19.49 -8.53 -2.66
C ASP A 220 -19.82 -8.13 -4.09
N ILE A 221 -18.89 -8.46 -4.99
CA ILE A 221 -18.95 -8.14 -6.42
C ILE A 221 -20.06 -8.95 -7.11
N LYS A 222 -20.30 -10.19 -6.66
CA LYS A 222 -21.27 -11.08 -7.28
C LYS A 222 -22.70 -10.55 -7.14
N ASN A 223 -23.01 -9.95 -5.98
CA ASN A 223 -24.34 -9.46 -5.68
C ASN A 223 -24.45 -7.91 -5.67
N GLY A 224 -23.37 -7.20 -5.99
CA GLY A 224 -23.35 -5.73 -5.96
C GLY A 224 -23.65 -5.16 -4.57
N ARG A 225 -22.97 -5.66 -3.53
CA ARG A 225 -23.20 -5.25 -2.14
C ARG A 225 -21.91 -4.80 -1.46
N LEU A 226 -21.95 -3.66 -0.77
CA LEU A 226 -20.85 -3.19 0.07
C LEU A 226 -21.27 -3.26 1.53
N TYR A 227 -20.62 -4.14 2.28
CA TYR A 227 -20.84 -4.33 3.72
C TYR A 227 -19.90 -3.44 4.53
N LEU A 228 -20.47 -2.67 5.46
CA LEU A 228 -19.78 -1.71 6.32
C LEU A 228 -20.12 -1.97 7.78
N SER A 229 -19.17 -1.71 8.68
CA SER A 229 -19.43 -1.95 10.10
C SER A 229 -20.38 -0.90 10.65
N SER A 230 -21.42 -1.31 11.37
CA SER A 230 -22.30 -0.39 12.11
C SER A 230 -21.54 0.36 13.23
N ARG A 231 -20.41 -0.18 13.71
CA ARG A 231 -19.54 0.48 14.68
C ARG A 231 -18.69 1.60 14.06
N LEU A 232 -18.48 1.57 12.75
CA LEU A 232 -17.64 2.57 12.07
C LEU A 232 -18.22 3.99 12.17
N ALA A 233 -19.55 4.11 12.23
CA ALA A 233 -20.24 5.38 12.42
C ALA A 233 -19.90 6.09 13.74
N SER A 234 -19.30 5.39 14.71
CA SER A 234 -18.94 5.95 16.02
C SER A 234 -17.50 6.45 16.12
N LYS A 235 -16.62 6.15 15.14
CA LYS A 235 -15.18 6.45 15.19
C LYS A 235 -14.63 7.00 13.86
N GLY A 236 -15.29 8.02 13.32
CA GLY A 236 -14.80 8.76 12.16
C GLY A 236 -15.91 9.14 11.19
N ASP A 237 -15.53 9.74 10.07
CA ASP A 237 -16.46 10.11 9.00
C ASP A 237 -16.92 8.85 8.23
N PRO A 238 -18.22 8.49 8.27
CA PRO A 238 -18.73 7.32 7.57
C PRO A 238 -18.55 7.41 6.05
N ARG A 239 -18.48 8.63 5.48
CA ARG A 239 -18.24 8.84 4.04
C ARG A 239 -16.85 8.33 3.64
N THR A 240 -15.84 8.60 4.46
CA THR A 240 -14.45 8.20 4.19
C THR A 240 -14.32 6.70 4.01
N ALA A 241 -14.98 5.89 4.86
CA ALA A 241 -14.89 4.44 4.77
C ALA A 241 -15.60 3.86 3.54
N VAL A 242 -16.78 4.41 3.20
CA VAL A 242 -17.49 4.07 1.96
C VAL A 242 -16.60 4.36 0.76
N LEU A 243 -16.09 5.60 0.68
CA LEU A 243 -15.31 6.05 -0.46
C LEU A 243 -13.96 5.34 -0.57
N GLN A 244 -13.32 4.96 0.54
CA GLN A 244 -12.10 4.13 0.52
C GLN A 244 -12.38 2.76 -0.11
N ALA A 245 -13.48 2.10 0.30
CA ALA A 245 -13.85 0.80 -0.27
C ALA A 245 -14.18 0.89 -1.77
N LEU A 246 -14.87 1.96 -2.19
CA LEU A 246 -15.19 2.21 -3.59
C LEU A 246 -13.95 2.62 -4.41
N SER A 247 -13.01 3.35 -3.81
CA SER A 247 -11.78 3.83 -4.49
C SER A 247 -10.92 2.68 -4.98
N SER A 248 -10.71 1.63 -4.17
CA SER A 248 -9.95 0.45 -4.61
C SER A 248 -10.61 -0.22 -5.82
N ARG A 249 -11.96 -0.20 -5.91
CA ARG A 249 -12.70 -0.73 -7.06
C ARG A 249 -12.62 0.15 -8.29
N ILE A 250 -12.74 1.48 -8.13
CA ILE A 250 -12.60 2.47 -9.22
C ILE A 250 -11.23 2.32 -9.89
N LEU A 251 -10.19 2.06 -9.10
CA LEU A 251 -8.82 1.91 -9.57
C LEU A 251 -8.47 0.50 -10.07
N GLY A 252 -9.40 -0.46 -9.96
CA GLY A 252 -9.17 -1.84 -10.38
C GLY A 252 -8.07 -2.55 -9.59
N HIS A 253 -7.90 -2.21 -8.31
CA HIS A 253 -6.91 -2.85 -7.44
C HIS A 253 -7.24 -4.33 -7.24
N THR A 254 -6.23 -5.18 -7.40
CA THR A 254 -6.26 -6.61 -7.10
C THR A 254 -5.49 -6.89 -5.81
N GLU A 255 -5.53 -8.14 -5.35
CA GLU A 255 -4.68 -8.56 -4.23
C GLU A 255 -3.21 -8.21 -4.52
N PRO A 256 -2.55 -7.43 -3.63
CA PRO A 256 -1.20 -6.94 -3.89
C PRO A 256 -0.19 -8.08 -3.81
N THR A 257 0.70 -8.17 -4.80
CA THR A 257 1.71 -9.24 -4.84
C THR A 257 3.01 -8.88 -4.13
N SER A 258 3.09 -7.66 -3.57
CA SER A 258 4.25 -7.17 -2.82
C SER A 258 3.86 -6.08 -1.82
N TYR A 259 4.71 -5.86 -0.82
CA TYR A 259 4.51 -4.79 0.15
C TYR A 259 4.54 -3.39 -0.50
N ALA A 260 5.40 -3.20 -1.51
CA ALA A 260 5.46 -1.95 -2.26
C ALA A 260 4.16 -1.67 -3.03
N GLU A 261 3.58 -2.70 -3.64
CA GLU A 261 2.29 -2.59 -4.31
C GLU A 261 1.16 -2.29 -3.33
N PHE A 262 1.11 -2.99 -2.19
CA PHE A 262 0.15 -2.72 -1.13
C PHE A 262 0.20 -1.25 -0.67
N LEU A 263 1.41 -0.71 -0.44
CA LEU A 263 1.58 0.70 -0.06
C LEU A 263 1.11 1.65 -1.17
N ARG A 264 1.44 1.36 -2.43
CA ARG A 264 0.99 2.16 -3.58
C ARG A 264 -0.54 2.18 -3.66
N GLN A 265 -1.18 1.01 -3.67
CA GLN A 265 -2.64 0.89 -3.70
C GLN A 265 -3.30 1.63 -2.52
N ARG A 266 -2.69 1.56 -1.34
CA ARG A 266 -3.15 2.30 -0.15
C ARG A 266 -3.02 3.82 -0.32
N VAL A 267 -1.95 4.33 -0.92
CA VAL A 267 -1.80 5.77 -1.20
C VAL A 267 -2.83 6.22 -2.22
N GLU A 268 -2.96 5.50 -3.34
CA GLU A 268 -3.91 5.83 -4.41
C GLU A 268 -5.36 5.82 -3.90
N THR A 269 -5.73 4.81 -3.10
CA THR A 269 -7.05 4.72 -2.46
C THR A 269 -7.33 5.93 -1.56
N ASN A 270 -6.37 6.30 -0.71
CA ASN A 270 -6.52 7.45 0.19
C ASN A 270 -6.55 8.78 -0.55
N TYR A 271 -5.73 8.93 -1.58
CA TYR A 271 -5.71 10.13 -2.43
C TYR A 271 -7.05 10.30 -3.15
N LEU A 272 -7.53 9.26 -3.82
CA LEU A 272 -8.82 9.30 -4.53
C LEU A 272 -9.98 9.57 -3.56
N THR A 273 -9.97 8.95 -2.38
CA THR A 273 -10.95 9.25 -1.32
C THR A 273 -10.94 10.74 -0.94
N GLY A 274 -9.75 11.31 -0.73
CA GLY A 274 -9.59 12.73 -0.43
C GLY A 274 -10.06 13.64 -1.58
N ALA A 275 -9.76 13.26 -2.83
CA ALA A 275 -10.19 13.99 -4.02
C ALA A 275 -11.72 13.93 -4.24
N LEU A 276 -12.37 12.84 -3.87
CA LEU A 276 -13.84 12.73 -3.88
C LEU A 276 -14.48 13.58 -2.79
N LEU A 277 -13.92 13.58 -1.58
CA LEU A 277 -14.44 14.37 -0.46
C LEU A 277 -14.23 15.88 -0.65
N ILE A 278 -13.10 16.26 -1.26
CA ILE A 278 -12.69 17.65 -1.45
C ILE A 278 -12.28 17.83 -2.93
N PRO A 279 -13.26 18.03 -3.83
CA PRO A 279 -13.03 18.06 -5.26
C PRO A 279 -12.10 19.19 -5.70
N GLU A 280 -11.09 18.87 -6.50
CA GLU A 280 -10.10 19.82 -7.04
C GLU A 280 -10.76 21.06 -7.67
N ALA A 281 -11.80 20.85 -8.46
CA ALA A 281 -12.49 21.90 -9.21
C ALA A 281 -13.09 23.01 -8.30
N HIS A 282 -13.46 22.68 -7.07
CA HIS A 282 -14.09 23.61 -6.14
C HIS A 282 -13.11 24.12 -5.08
N VAL A 283 -12.19 23.26 -4.61
CA VAL A 283 -11.25 23.64 -3.56
C VAL A 283 -10.11 24.50 -4.08
N VAL A 284 -9.66 24.34 -5.33
CA VAL A 284 -8.56 25.14 -5.87
C VAL A 284 -8.93 26.63 -5.95
N PRO A 285 -10.08 27.03 -6.52
CA PRO A 285 -10.52 28.43 -6.46
C PRO A 285 -10.64 28.96 -5.03
N PHE A 286 -11.24 28.18 -4.13
CA PHE A 286 -11.36 28.54 -2.71
C PHE A 286 -10.00 28.83 -2.06
N LEU A 287 -8.99 28.00 -2.32
CA LEU A 287 -7.63 28.20 -1.79
C LEU A 287 -6.89 29.36 -2.48
N GLN A 288 -7.17 29.64 -3.75
CA GLN A 288 -6.59 30.76 -4.49
C GLN A 288 -7.14 32.10 -4.00
N ASP A 289 -8.44 32.16 -3.69
CA ASP A 289 -9.07 33.32 -3.06
C ASP A 289 -8.47 33.55 -1.66
N ALA A 290 -8.43 32.50 -0.83
CA ALA A 290 -7.79 32.57 0.49
C ALA A 290 -6.31 32.98 0.42
N LYS A 291 -5.57 32.55 -0.61
CA LYS A 291 -4.19 32.99 -0.83
C LYS A 291 -4.12 34.48 -1.15
N SER A 292 -5.03 34.97 -1.99
CA SER A 292 -5.09 36.39 -2.38
C SER A 292 -5.36 37.29 -1.17
N ASP A 293 -6.23 36.84 -0.28
CA ASP A 293 -6.56 37.49 0.99
C ASP A 293 -5.51 37.24 2.09
N ARG A 294 -4.51 36.40 1.82
CA ARG A 294 -3.47 35.97 2.77
C ARG A 294 -4.05 35.35 4.04
N ALA A 295 -5.08 34.54 3.86
CA ALA A 295 -5.89 33.94 4.90
C ALA A 295 -6.04 32.42 4.71
N ILE A 296 -5.03 31.73 4.16
CA ILE A 296 -5.06 30.27 4.06
C ILE A 296 -5.11 29.67 5.47
N SER A 297 -6.12 28.82 5.71
CA SER A 297 -6.31 28.05 6.94
C SER A 297 -6.74 26.63 6.62
N ILE A 298 -6.18 25.67 7.36
CA ILE A 298 -6.54 24.24 7.23
C ILE A 298 -7.88 23.97 7.93
N GLU A 299 -8.21 24.77 8.95
CA GLU A 299 -9.47 24.74 9.69
C GLU A 299 -10.62 25.20 8.82
N ASP A 300 -10.45 26.30 8.07
CA ASP A 300 -11.46 26.77 7.13
C ASP A 300 -11.71 25.72 6.04
N LEU A 301 -10.65 25.06 5.55
CA LEU A 301 -10.78 23.94 4.61
C LEU A 301 -11.53 22.75 5.23
N ARG A 302 -11.18 22.39 6.46
CA ARG A 302 -11.83 21.32 7.22
C ARG A 302 -13.32 21.60 7.38
N ASP A 303 -13.69 22.81 7.79
CA ASP A 303 -15.06 23.19 8.10
C ASP A 303 -15.89 23.35 6.81
N ALA A 304 -15.32 23.95 5.76
CA ALA A 304 -15.98 24.11 4.47
C ALA A 304 -16.38 22.77 3.82
N TYR A 305 -15.57 21.71 3.99
CA TYR A 305 -15.85 20.37 3.46
C TYR A 305 -16.36 19.37 4.51
N SER A 306 -16.48 19.82 5.77
CA SER A 306 -16.90 19.03 6.92
C SER A 306 -16.11 17.73 7.11
N VAL A 307 -14.79 17.74 6.88
CA VAL A 307 -13.91 16.56 7.00
C VAL A 307 -13.12 16.58 8.32
N SER A 308 -12.29 15.57 8.60
CA SER A 308 -11.33 15.66 9.72
C SER A 308 -10.18 16.62 9.39
N TYR A 309 -9.49 17.10 10.43
CA TYR A 309 -8.32 17.95 10.23
C TYR A 309 -7.22 17.21 9.46
N GLU A 310 -7.01 15.93 9.76
CA GLU A 310 -6.09 15.07 9.00
C GLU A 310 -6.43 14.97 7.51
N THR A 311 -7.71 14.79 7.17
CA THR A 311 -8.14 14.72 5.76
C THR A 311 -7.93 16.06 5.05
N ALA A 312 -8.27 17.18 5.70
CA ALA A 312 -8.05 18.52 5.15
C ALA A 312 -6.56 18.81 4.94
N ALA A 313 -5.73 18.50 5.95
CA ALA A 313 -4.28 18.66 5.90
C ALA A 313 -3.64 17.83 4.76
N HIS A 314 -4.04 16.57 4.61
CA HIS A 314 -3.58 15.74 3.50
C HIS A 314 -4.01 16.27 2.15
N ARG A 315 -5.28 16.68 2.01
CA ARG A 315 -5.75 17.24 0.76
C ARG A 315 -5.02 18.52 0.40
N PHE A 316 -4.78 19.38 1.38
CA PHE A 316 -4.00 20.59 1.19
C PHE A 316 -2.60 20.27 0.67
N THR A 317 -1.92 19.25 1.22
CA THR A 317 -0.59 18.87 0.73
C THR A 317 -0.60 18.22 -0.65
N ASN A 318 -1.74 17.75 -1.16
CA ASN A 318 -1.86 17.30 -2.54
C ASN A 318 -1.96 18.46 -3.55
N LEU A 319 -2.46 19.62 -3.12
CA LEU A 319 -2.81 20.72 -4.02
C LEU A 319 -1.91 21.95 -3.87
N ALA A 320 -1.36 22.18 -2.68
CA ALA A 320 -0.65 23.42 -2.35
C ALA A 320 0.55 23.67 -3.27
N THR A 321 1.40 22.68 -3.50
CA THR A 321 2.59 22.88 -4.34
C THR A 321 2.22 23.06 -5.81
N MET A 322 1.28 22.27 -6.35
CA MET A 322 0.92 22.35 -7.77
C MET A 322 0.05 23.55 -8.14
N HIS A 323 -0.98 23.87 -7.35
CA HIS A 323 -1.97 24.90 -7.71
C HIS A 323 -1.72 26.25 -7.04
N LEU A 324 -1.06 26.25 -5.88
CA LEU A 324 -0.73 27.48 -5.15
C LEU A 324 0.76 27.83 -5.29
N GLY A 325 1.61 26.93 -5.78
CA GLY A 325 3.06 27.17 -5.85
C GLY A 325 3.69 27.31 -4.46
N ILE A 326 3.09 26.70 -3.44
CA ILE A 326 3.58 26.74 -2.05
C ILE A 326 4.14 25.35 -1.69
N PRO A 327 5.46 25.19 -1.56
CA PRO A 327 6.05 23.99 -0.98
C PRO A 327 5.61 23.83 0.48
N VAL A 328 5.17 22.64 0.86
CA VAL A 328 4.66 22.35 2.21
C VAL A 328 5.29 21.08 2.75
N HIS A 329 5.18 20.90 4.07
CA HIS A 329 5.40 19.63 4.73
C HIS A 329 4.23 19.25 5.64
N PHE A 330 4.13 17.97 5.94
CA PHE A 330 3.13 17.35 6.78
C PHE A 330 3.81 16.42 7.78
N LEU A 331 3.40 16.46 9.04
CA LEU A 331 3.76 15.46 10.04
C LEU A 331 2.53 15.01 10.81
N LYS A 332 2.55 13.73 11.18
CA LYS A 332 1.70 13.16 12.22
C LYS A 332 2.58 12.52 13.28
N VAL A 333 2.45 12.98 14.52
CA VAL A 333 3.29 12.57 15.64
C VAL A 333 2.41 12.04 16.77
N HIS A 334 2.77 10.91 17.37
CA HIS A 334 2.10 10.38 18.55
C HIS A 334 2.53 11.15 19.81
N GLU A 335 1.75 11.13 20.90
CA GLU A 335 2.10 11.79 22.18
C GLU A 335 3.46 11.34 22.74
N SER A 336 3.89 10.09 22.44
CA SER A 336 5.25 9.61 22.76
C SER A 336 6.36 10.33 21.99
N GLY A 337 5.99 11.12 20.98
CA GLY A 337 6.89 11.83 20.09
C GLY A 337 7.35 11.08 18.86
N THR A 338 6.86 9.86 18.66
CA THR A 338 7.18 9.05 17.49
C THR A 338 6.46 9.58 16.25
N ILE A 339 7.21 9.82 15.16
CA ILE A 339 6.65 10.19 13.86
C ILE A 339 5.97 8.96 13.25
N THR A 340 4.67 9.08 12.98
CA THR A 340 3.86 8.00 12.40
C THR A 340 3.65 8.18 10.90
N LYS A 341 3.65 9.43 10.43
CA LYS A 341 3.53 9.78 9.01
C LYS A 341 4.23 11.11 8.76
N ALA A 342 4.95 11.22 7.65
CA ALA A 342 5.56 12.45 7.22
C ALA A 342 5.57 12.56 5.69
N TYR A 343 5.53 13.79 5.20
CA TYR A 343 5.68 14.15 3.81
C TYR A 343 6.28 15.55 3.71
N GLU A 344 7.15 15.79 2.74
CA GLU A 344 7.79 17.09 2.55
C GLU A 344 8.09 17.43 1.09
N ASN A 345 7.92 18.71 0.78
CA ASN A 345 8.23 19.32 -0.50
C ASN A 345 9.03 20.62 -0.37
N ASP A 346 9.26 21.08 0.86
CA ASP A 346 9.88 22.37 1.19
C ASP A 346 11.29 22.22 1.79
N ASP A 347 11.92 21.05 1.61
CA ASP A 347 13.24 20.67 2.12
C ASP A 347 13.43 20.74 3.64
N VAL A 348 12.35 20.72 4.42
CA VAL A 348 12.47 20.48 5.85
C VAL A 348 13.23 19.17 6.10
N ASN A 349 14.19 19.21 7.03
CA ASN A 349 15.00 18.04 7.33
C ASN A 349 14.42 17.27 8.52
N PHE A 350 13.70 16.20 8.22
CA PHE A 350 13.17 15.32 9.26
C PHE A 350 14.23 14.34 9.78
N PRO A 351 14.11 13.89 11.04
CA PRO A 351 15.00 12.87 11.56
C PRO A 351 14.79 11.56 10.80
N THR A 352 15.87 11.03 10.24
CA THR A 352 15.86 9.73 9.54
C THR A 352 16.74 8.70 10.24
N ASP A 353 16.43 7.42 10.04
CA ASP A 353 17.37 6.34 10.34
C ASP A 353 18.50 6.26 9.29
N ARG A 354 19.37 5.25 9.39
CA ARG A 354 20.49 5.03 8.45
C ARG A 354 20.04 4.74 7.02
N LEU A 355 18.77 4.37 6.81
CA LEU A 355 18.20 4.01 5.53
C LEU A 355 17.34 5.14 4.94
N GLY A 356 17.19 6.25 5.67
CA GLY A 356 16.38 7.40 5.25
C GLY A 356 14.91 7.31 5.67
N SER A 357 14.51 6.35 6.52
CA SER A 357 13.14 6.24 7.02
C SER A 357 12.87 7.26 8.12
N ILE A 358 11.75 7.98 8.02
CA ILE A 358 11.33 8.98 9.03
C ILE A 358 10.30 8.36 9.99
N GLU A 359 9.43 7.46 9.51
CA GLU A 359 8.49 6.75 10.39
C GLU A 359 9.25 5.98 11.47
N GLY A 360 8.74 6.06 12.70
CA GLY A 360 9.36 5.47 13.88
C GLY A 360 10.48 6.31 14.50
N GLN A 361 10.89 7.41 13.87
CA GLN A 361 11.88 8.33 14.45
C GLN A 361 11.22 9.31 15.43
N MET A 362 12.01 9.84 16.36
CA MET A 362 11.55 10.81 17.35
C MET A 362 11.51 12.22 16.76
N CYS A 363 10.36 12.86 16.81
CA CYS A 363 10.21 14.28 16.46
C CYS A 363 10.90 15.15 17.51
N CYS A 364 11.46 16.29 17.08
CA CYS A 364 12.12 17.23 17.98
C CYS A 364 11.15 17.79 19.03
N ARG A 365 11.53 17.80 20.31
CA ARG A 365 10.71 18.32 21.43
C ARG A 365 10.29 19.78 21.23
N LYS A 366 11.10 20.58 20.54
CA LYS A 366 10.82 21.99 20.24
C LYS A 366 10.08 22.18 18.91
N TRP A 367 9.75 21.10 18.19
CA TRP A 367 8.95 21.16 16.98
C TRP A 367 7.48 21.33 17.32
N THR A 368 6.74 22.05 16.48
CA THR A 368 5.31 22.36 16.70
C THR A 368 4.47 21.13 17.00
N SER A 369 4.70 20.01 16.29
CA SER A 369 3.98 18.74 16.51
C SER A 369 4.30 18.04 17.84
N ARG A 370 5.34 18.44 18.58
CA ARG A 370 5.60 17.99 19.96
C ARG A 370 5.07 18.99 20.98
N VAL A 371 5.32 20.27 20.77
CA VAL A 371 4.94 21.34 21.72
C VAL A 371 3.43 21.41 21.91
N VAL A 372 2.64 21.16 20.86
CA VAL A 372 1.17 21.24 20.91
C VAL A 372 0.50 20.29 21.93
N PHE A 373 1.21 19.26 22.41
CA PHE A 373 0.69 18.38 23.47
C PHE A 373 0.73 19.02 24.86
N ASP A 374 1.61 20.00 25.06
CA ASP A 374 1.78 20.72 26.34
C ASP A 374 0.85 21.96 26.43
N GLU A 375 0.14 22.29 25.35
CA GLU A 375 -0.77 23.42 25.28
C GLU A 375 -2.18 23.05 25.78
N ASP A 376 -2.76 23.89 26.64
CA ASP A 376 -4.10 23.63 27.21
C ASP A 376 -5.24 23.84 26.18
N ASP A 377 -5.05 24.75 25.21
CA ASP A 377 -6.05 25.03 24.18
C ASP A 377 -5.94 24.04 23.02
N HIS A 378 -6.78 23.02 23.04
CA HIS A 378 -6.93 22.06 21.95
C HIS A 378 -8.07 22.40 20.98
N PHE A 379 -8.81 23.50 21.21
CA PHE A 379 -9.89 23.92 20.32
C PHE A 379 -9.31 24.63 19.09
N ASN A 380 -8.46 25.63 19.34
CA ASN A 380 -7.79 26.39 18.30
C ASN A 380 -6.54 25.64 17.79
N PRO A 381 -6.17 25.85 16.53
CA PRO A 381 -4.87 25.41 16.05
C PRO A 381 -3.74 26.17 16.72
N TYR A 382 -2.66 25.44 17.01
CA TYR A 382 -1.44 26.01 17.55
C TYR A 382 -0.48 26.38 16.42
N TYR A 383 -0.02 27.63 16.43
CA TYR A 383 0.91 28.16 15.43
C TYR A 383 2.27 28.44 16.06
N GLN A 384 3.34 28.01 15.40
CA GLN A 384 4.71 28.25 15.88
C GLN A 384 5.71 28.35 14.73
N TYR A 385 6.66 29.28 14.87
CA TYR A 385 7.89 29.29 14.08
C TYR A 385 8.95 28.42 14.73
N THR A 386 9.61 27.56 13.96
CA THR A 386 10.74 26.75 14.43
C THR A 386 11.97 27.05 13.60
N ASP A 387 12.99 27.62 14.25
CA ASP A 387 14.30 27.81 13.64
C ASP A 387 15.07 26.50 13.66
N THR A 388 15.66 26.15 12.52
CA THR A 388 16.48 24.95 12.37
C THR A 388 17.83 25.30 11.74
N GLY A 389 18.73 24.33 11.66
CA GLY A 389 20.00 24.51 10.95
C GLY A 389 19.87 24.75 9.44
N ASN A 390 18.72 24.43 8.82
CA ASN A 390 18.50 24.58 7.37
C ASN A 390 17.43 25.62 6.99
N GLY A 391 16.93 26.40 7.97
CA GLY A 391 15.95 27.47 7.76
C GLY A 391 14.94 27.60 8.89
N THR A 392 14.07 28.60 8.77
CA THR A 392 12.94 28.80 9.68
C THR A 392 11.65 28.30 9.01
N TYR A 393 10.88 27.50 9.74
CA TYR A 393 9.62 26.94 9.27
C TYR A 393 8.48 27.40 10.17
N TRP A 394 7.34 27.72 9.58
CA TRP A 394 6.10 27.96 10.31
C TRP A 394 5.21 26.75 10.18
N CYS A 395 4.59 26.31 11.28
CA CYS A 395 3.64 25.20 11.27
C CYS A 395 2.38 25.54 12.04
N THR A 396 1.25 25.03 11.56
CA THR A 396 0.01 24.86 12.32
C THR A 396 -0.12 23.41 12.78
N ALA A 397 -0.54 23.18 14.02
CA ALA A 397 -0.75 21.85 14.57
C ALA A 397 -2.04 21.75 15.40
N ARG A 398 -2.63 20.56 15.41
CA ARG A 398 -3.79 20.21 16.23
C ARG A 398 -3.63 18.82 16.83
N VAL A 399 -4.10 18.63 18.06
CA VAL A 399 -4.19 17.32 18.70
C VAL A 399 -5.52 16.64 18.35
N GLU A 400 -5.45 15.38 17.93
CA GLU A 400 -6.58 14.48 17.72
C GLU A 400 -6.43 13.25 18.63
N LEU A 401 -7.54 12.84 19.25
CA LEU A 401 -7.57 11.67 20.12
C LEU A 401 -7.87 10.41 19.31
N SER A 402 -7.14 9.32 19.60
CA SER A 402 -7.38 8.01 19.03
C SER A 402 -7.47 6.92 20.10
N SER A 403 -7.83 5.69 19.71
CA SER A 403 -7.79 4.54 20.63
C SER A 403 -6.39 4.08 21.02
N GLU A 404 -5.35 4.54 20.31
CA GLU A 404 -3.95 4.18 20.56
C GLU A 404 -3.17 5.27 21.30
N GLY A 405 -3.81 6.40 21.60
CA GLY A 405 -3.20 7.59 22.23
C GLY A 405 -3.55 8.87 21.48
N ALA A 406 -3.12 10.02 22.03
CA ALA A 406 -3.24 11.30 21.33
C ALA A 406 -2.21 11.40 20.19
N HIS A 407 -2.61 12.01 19.08
CA HIS A 407 -1.73 12.32 17.96
C HIS A 407 -1.85 13.78 17.60
N SER A 408 -0.74 14.41 17.23
CA SER A 408 -0.74 15.72 16.61
C SER A 408 -0.65 15.58 15.10
N VAL A 409 -1.42 16.40 14.40
CA VAL A 409 -1.36 16.55 12.95
C VAL A 409 -0.93 17.99 12.66
N SER A 410 0.11 18.15 11.84
CA SER A 410 0.65 19.46 11.52
C SER A 410 0.97 19.62 10.05
N VAL A 411 0.72 20.82 9.54
CA VAL A 411 1.15 21.29 8.22
C VAL A 411 2.03 22.49 8.41
N GLY A 412 3.12 22.57 7.65
CA GLY A 412 4.02 23.72 7.72
C GLY A 412 4.61 24.09 6.37
N VAL A 413 5.24 25.27 6.37
CA VAL A 413 5.88 25.91 5.22
C VAL A 413 7.17 26.61 5.65
N ARG A 414 7.99 26.98 4.68
CA ARG A 414 9.12 27.90 4.89
C ARG A 414 8.62 29.29 5.33
N PHE A 415 9.50 30.01 6.03
CA PHE A 415 9.24 31.38 6.48
C PHE A 415 8.69 32.30 5.38
N ASP A 416 9.30 32.29 4.18
CA ASP A 416 8.92 33.17 3.07
C ASP A 416 7.49 32.97 2.54
N ASP A 417 6.95 31.76 2.71
CA ASP A 417 5.60 31.39 2.29
C ASP A 417 4.55 31.58 3.39
N THR A 418 4.98 31.85 4.63
CA THR A 418 4.09 32.06 5.77
C THR A 418 3.18 33.28 5.59
N LYS A 419 3.58 34.24 4.74
CA LYS A 419 2.80 35.43 4.41
C LYS A 419 1.39 35.13 3.90
N TRP A 420 1.13 33.93 3.38
CA TRP A 420 -0.18 33.53 2.82
C TRP A 420 -1.14 32.93 3.85
N PHE A 421 -0.68 32.63 5.07
CA PHE A 421 -1.45 31.87 6.06
C PHE A 421 -1.98 32.76 7.20
N LEU A 422 -3.12 32.34 7.77
CA LEU A 422 -3.55 32.81 9.09
C LEU A 422 -2.61 32.29 10.18
N GLY A 423 -2.53 33.00 11.31
CA GLY A 423 -1.63 32.63 12.41
C GLY A 423 -0.15 33.00 12.20
N ARG A 424 0.17 33.70 11.10
CA ARG A 424 1.54 34.20 10.82
C ARG A 424 2.09 35.18 11.85
N ASP A 425 1.21 35.88 12.58
CA ASP A 425 1.61 36.87 13.59
C ASP A 425 1.91 36.23 14.97
N THR A 426 1.93 34.88 15.04
CA THR A 426 2.26 34.13 16.25
C THR A 426 3.59 34.56 16.84
N GLN A 427 3.63 34.69 18.16
CA GLN A 427 4.85 34.98 18.92
C GLN A 427 5.56 33.70 19.37
N ASN A 428 4.94 32.53 19.17
CA ASN A 428 5.50 31.26 19.58
C ASN A 428 6.68 30.90 18.68
N ARG A 429 7.85 30.73 19.29
CA ARG A 429 9.08 30.41 18.57
C ARG A 429 9.89 29.32 19.28
N GLY A 430 10.19 28.26 18.54
CA GLY A 430 11.08 27.18 18.96
C GLY A 430 12.42 27.25 18.23
N VAL A 431 13.48 26.76 18.87
CA VAL A 431 14.79 26.57 18.22
C VAL A 431 15.14 25.09 18.26
N SER A 432 15.23 24.47 17.09
CA SER A 432 15.62 23.08 16.91
C SER A 432 17.08 22.99 16.48
N LYS A 433 17.92 22.44 17.36
CA LYS A 433 19.36 22.23 17.09
C LYS A 433 19.65 20.87 16.45
N HIS A 434 18.67 20.28 15.75
CA HIS A 434 18.72 18.90 15.23
C HIS A 434 19.82 18.64 14.18
N SER A 435 20.46 19.70 13.65
CA SER A 435 21.65 19.59 12.81
C SER A 435 22.92 19.15 13.56
N VAL A 436 22.85 19.04 14.89
CA VAL A 436 23.91 18.55 15.77
C VAL A 436 23.36 17.35 16.54
N GLU A 437 24.10 16.24 16.62
CA GLU A 437 23.71 14.94 17.24
C GLU A 437 23.07 15.00 18.64
N ALA A 438 23.09 16.16 19.31
CA ALA A 438 22.83 16.32 20.74
C ALA A 438 21.44 16.85 21.13
N CYS A 439 20.48 17.05 20.21
CA CYS A 439 19.23 17.76 20.60
C CYS A 439 18.08 16.86 21.09
N CYS A 440 17.82 15.69 20.49
CA CYS A 440 16.66 14.84 20.86
C CYS A 440 16.91 13.32 20.84
N ARG A 441 18.16 12.87 20.61
CA ARG A 441 18.52 11.44 20.63
C ARG A 441 19.38 11.06 21.84
N ARG A 442 19.95 12.05 22.53
CA ARG A 442 20.70 11.91 23.78
C ARG A 442 20.18 12.93 24.77
N ALA A 443 20.03 12.51 26.01
CA ALA A 443 19.72 13.41 27.10
C ALA A 443 20.89 14.40 27.28
N PRO A 444 20.64 15.62 27.81
CA PRO A 444 21.69 16.51 28.26
C PRO A 444 22.68 15.81 29.20
N ALA A 445 23.97 16.11 29.08
CA ALA A 445 25.03 15.42 29.82
C ALA A 445 24.82 15.47 31.34
N ASP A 446 24.31 16.57 31.87
CA ASP A 446 24.04 16.74 33.30
C ASP A 446 22.92 15.82 33.79
N LEU A 447 21.83 15.68 33.01
CA LEU A 447 20.73 14.77 33.32
C LEU A 447 21.15 13.31 33.18
N GLU A 448 21.93 12.99 32.15
CA GLU A 448 22.46 11.64 31.94
C GLU A 448 23.43 11.26 33.08
N ALA A 449 24.29 12.16 33.53
CA ALA A 449 25.21 11.89 34.64
C ALA A 449 24.46 11.62 35.96
N SER A 450 23.40 12.38 36.24
CA SER A 450 22.62 12.23 37.47
C SER A 450 21.78 10.95 37.51
N TRP A 451 21.19 10.56 36.38
CA TRP A 451 20.09 9.59 36.37
C TRP A 451 20.37 8.29 35.62
N ARG A 452 21.42 8.20 34.79
CA ARG A 452 21.70 6.99 33.99
C ARG A 452 21.93 5.74 34.82
N GLU A 453 22.63 5.85 35.95
CA GLU A 453 22.86 4.72 36.87
C GLU A 453 21.75 4.58 37.92
N ASN A 454 20.92 5.61 38.10
CA ASN A 454 19.92 5.72 39.17
C ASN A 454 18.47 5.56 38.68
N SER A 455 18.26 5.21 37.41
CA SER A 455 16.94 5.03 36.82
C SER A 455 16.84 3.70 36.08
N TRP A 456 15.71 3.02 36.27
CA TRP A 456 15.41 1.78 35.55
C TRP A 456 13.96 1.81 35.08
N PRO A 457 13.70 2.16 33.80
CA PRO A 457 12.34 2.24 33.30
C PRO A 457 11.75 0.83 33.14
N ASN A 458 10.59 0.58 33.75
CA ASN A 458 9.79 -0.62 33.47
C ASN A 458 8.85 -0.33 32.29
N VAL A 459 9.06 -1.04 31.17
CA VAL A 459 8.44 -0.71 29.88
C VAL A 459 7.05 -1.32 29.76
N ARG A 460 6.06 -0.54 29.33
CA ARG A 460 4.79 -1.09 28.83
C ARG A 460 5.06 -1.72 27.46
N THR A 461 5.10 -3.05 27.40
CA THR A 461 5.37 -3.77 26.15
C THR A 461 4.19 -3.60 25.17
N PRO A 462 4.38 -2.99 23.99
CA PRO A 462 3.37 -2.99 22.96
C PRO A 462 3.10 -4.43 22.51
N ARG A 463 1.82 -4.79 22.30
CA ARG A 463 1.42 -6.16 21.91
C ARG A 463 2.13 -6.70 20.66
N THR A 464 2.60 -5.81 19.78
CA THR A 464 3.30 -6.12 18.53
C THR A 464 4.79 -6.45 18.70
N LEU A 465 5.41 -6.06 19.82
CA LEU A 465 6.87 -6.21 20.04
C LEU A 465 7.30 -7.62 20.48
N LEU A 466 6.36 -8.46 20.93
CA LEU A 466 6.62 -9.85 21.32
C LEU A 466 6.94 -10.77 20.12
N ALA A 467 6.71 -10.33 18.88
CA ALA A 467 6.78 -11.18 17.71
C ALA A 467 8.15 -11.21 16.99
N THR A 468 9.08 -10.27 17.24
CA THR A 468 10.18 -10.03 16.27
C THR A 468 11.55 -9.61 16.82
N LEU A 469 11.91 -9.77 18.09
CA LEU A 469 13.21 -9.27 18.58
C LEU A 469 14.34 -10.32 18.58
N PRO A 470 15.43 -10.12 17.81
CA PRO A 470 16.78 -10.49 18.22
C PRO A 470 17.43 -9.36 19.05
N THR A 471 18.32 -9.77 19.96
CA THR A 471 18.98 -8.97 21.01
C THR A 471 19.81 -7.79 20.49
N GLY A 472 19.65 -6.59 21.07
CA GLY A 472 20.69 -5.56 21.01
C GLY A 472 20.29 -4.09 21.15
N ALA A 473 19.02 -3.70 21.00
CA ALA A 473 18.60 -2.32 21.26
C ALA A 473 17.12 -2.26 21.67
N PHE A 474 16.84 -1.62 22.80
CA PHE A 474 15.49 -1.40 23.34
C PHE A 474 14.71 -0.43 22.44
N PRO A 475 13.50 -0.77 21.96
CA PRO A 475 12.68 0.15 21.16
C PRO A 475 11.76 1.02 22.04
N GLY A 476 11.74 2.33 21.78
CA GLY A 476 10.57 3.19 22.05
C GLY A 476 10.48 3.90 23.41
N VAL A 477 11.58 4.06 24.15
CA VAL A 477 11.59 4.87 25.39
C VAL A 477 12.46 6.10 25.19
N ASP A 478 11.89 7.30 25.34
CA ASP A 478 12.64 8.57 25.38
C ASP A 478 13.29 8.70 26.76
N THR A 479 14.61 8.53 26.83
CA THR A 479 15.37 8.58 28.10
C THR A 479 15.39 9.98 28.71
N THR A 480 15.21 11.03 27.90
CA THR A 480 15.18 12.41 28.40
C THR A 480 13.91 12.66 29.20
N ASP A 481 12.76 12.16 28.73
CA ASP A 481 11.48 12.25 29.45
C ASP A 481 11.53 11.55 30.83
N VAL A 482 12.21 10.40 30.90
CA VAL A 482 12.39 9.67 32.17
C VAL A 482 13.23 10.50 33.15
N TYR A 483 14.32 11.12 32.69
CA TYR A 483 15.21 11.89 33.56
C TYR A 483 14.58 13.22 33.99
N GLU A 484 13.86 13.91 33.10
CA GLU A 484 13.12 15.14 33.44
C GLU A 484 11.99 14.87 34.44
N PHE A 485 11.26 13.76 34.29
CA PHE A 485 10.26 13.33 35.26
C PHE A 485 10.87 13.09 36.66
N LEU A 486 12.02 12.40 36.72
CA LEU A 486 12.71 12.13 37.98
C LEU A 486 13.26 13.39 38.63
N GLU A 487 13.86 14.30 37.86
CA GLU A 487 14.36 15.59 38.34
C GLU A 487 13.24 16.47 38.92
N ALA A 488 12.08 16.55 38.24
CA ALA A 488 10.93 17.33 38.70
C ALA A 488 10.32 16.82 40.03
N HIS A 489 10.52 15.53 40.35
CA HIS A 489 9.96 14.86 41.52
C HIS A 489 11.04 14.45 42.55
N ALA A 490 12.29 14.86 42.35
CA ALA A 490 13.36 14.64 43.31
C ALA A 490 13.11 15.49 44.57
N PRO A 491 13.27 14.92 45.78
CA PRO A 491 13.17 15.69 47.01
C PRO A 491 14.30 16.74 47.05
N ARG A 492 13.92 18.01 47.23
CA ARG A 492 14.85 19.16 47.34
C ARG A 492 15.57 19.21 48.69
#